data_AF-A0A8J4AWF0-F1
#
_entry.id   AF-A0A8J4AWF0-F1
#
_cell.length_a   1.000
_cell.length_b   1.000
_cell.length_c   1.000
_cell.angle_alpha   90.00
_cell.angle_beta   90.00
_cell.angle_gamma   90.00
#
_symmetry.space_group_name_H-M   'P 1'
#
loop_
_entity.id
_entity.type
_entity.pdbx_description
1 polymer ?
#
loop_
_entity_poly.entity_id
_entity_poly.type
_entity_poly.pdbx_seq_one_letter_code
_entity_poly.pdbx_strand_id
1 'polypeptide(L)'
;MVDPKLAPVVTSVTSTGKTLPQASGNITILIQTQVQVVITATDPFNGTLTAASSSLPLGATLTTTPRGGASSVTVTFTWTPTIANNGSGIVLIVIRSSSYLYTTVSFSYKVIRPTPPFPPPPPSPYPPSPPPRRPPPPSPSPPRPPPPSPPPPRPPPPLRLPPAPLPPLR
;
A
#
# COMPACT_ATOMS: atom_id res chain seq x y z
N MET A 1 -6.04 -27.04 47.99
CA MET A 1 -5.44 -26.63 46.70
C MET A 1 -6.10 -27.51 45.63
N VAL A 2 -6.92 -26.95 44.74
CA VAL A 2 -7.59 -27.72 43.68
C VAL A 2 -6.55 -27.99 42.59
N ASP A 3 -6.34 -29.24 42.21
CA ASP A 3 -5.39 -29.62 41.16
C ASP A 3 -5.88 -29.04 39.81
N PRO A 4 -5.10 -28.15 39.15
CA PRO A 4 -5.48 -27.54 37.87
C PRO A 4 -5.62 -28.57 36.74
N LYS A 5 -5.13 -29.81 36.92
CA LYS A 5 -5.28 -30.91 35.96
C LYS A 5 -6.74 -31.33 35.74
N LEU A 6 -7.66 -30.92 36.63
CA LEU A 6 -9.07 -31.33 36.60
C LEU A 6 -9.98 -30.40 35.77
N ALA A 7 -9.49 -29.26 35.28
CA ALA A 7 -10.32 -28.29 34.55
C ALA A 7 -10.55 -28.68 33.08
N PRO A 8 -11.63 -28.17 32.43
CA PRO A 8 -11.82 -28.36 31.00
C PRO A 8 -10.65 -27.82 30.19
N VAL A 9 -10.24 -28.55 29.16
CA VAL A 9 -9.13 -28.20 28.28
C VAL A 9 -9.66 -27.77 26.92
N VAL A 10 -9.25 -26.58 26.47
CA VAL A 10 -9.54 -26.11 25.10
C VAL A 10 -8.52 -26.72 24.16
N THR A 11 -8.99 -27.42 23.14
CA THR A 11 -8.13 -28.12 22.17
C THR A 11 -7.95 -27.32 20.90
N SER A 12 -8.93 -26.54 20.46
CA SER A 12 -8.78 -25.65 19.32
C SER A 12 -9.70 -24.44 19.40
N VAL A 13 -9.27 -23.35 18.76
CA VAL A 13 -10.09 -22.17 18.49
C VAL A 13 -9.83 -21.79 17.04
N THR A 14 -10.87 -21.73 16.21
CA THR A 14 -10.77 -21.34 14.80
C THR A 14 -11.81 -20.29 14.45
N SER A 15 -11.45 -19.33 13.60
CA SER A 15 -12.32 -18.29 13.07
C SER A 15 -12.37 -18.38 11.56
N THR A 16 -13.51 -18.76 10.98
CA THR A 16 -13.68 -18.93 9.52
C THR A 16 -12.50 -19.69 8.88
N GLY A 17 -12.12 -20.82 9.47
CA GLY A 17 -11.02 -21.68 9.00
C GLY A 17 -9.60 -21.25 9.43
N LYS A 18 -9.42 -20.10 10.10
CA LYS A 18 -8.13 -19.67 10.64
C LYS A 18 -7.98 -20.04 12.11
N THR A 19 -6.92 -20.75 12.49
CA THR A 19 -6.61 -21.03 13.90
C THR A 19 -6.28 -19.74 14.66
N LEU A 20 -6.90 -19.58 15.82
CA LEU A 20 -6.63 -18.50 16.78
C LEU A 20 -5.85 -19.08 17.98
N PRO A 21 -5.06 -18.27 18.69
CA PRO A 21 -4.47 -18.68 19.96
C PRO A 21 -5.58 -19.03 20.96
N GLN A 22 -5.42 -20.14 21.69
CA GLN A 22 -6.46 -20.75 22.52
C GLN A 22 -7.00 -19.86 23.66
N ALA A 23 -6.27 -18.81 24.05
CA ALA A 23 -6.63 -17.90 25.15
C ALA A 23 -6.92 -16.45 24.72
N SER A 24 -6.44 -16.02 23.55
CA SER A 24 -6.56 -14.63 23.07
C SER A 24 -6.26 -14.53 21.58
N GLY A 25 -7.26 -14.23 20.76
CA GLY A 25 -7.10 -13.91 19.34
C GLY A 25 -7.75 -12.57 18.99
N ASN A 26 -7.29 -11.93 17.92
CA ASN A 26 -7.95 -10.75 17.35
C ASN A 26 -8.55 -11.09 15.98
N ILE A 27 -9.82 -10.71 15.78
CA ILE A 27 -10.53 -10.89 14.50
C ILE A 27 -10.99 -9.54 13.95
N THR A 28 -10.81 -9.34 12.65
CA THR A 28 -11.37 -8.20 11.92
C THR A 28 -12.56 -8.69 11.12
N ILE A 29 -13.71 -8.05 11.28
CA ILE A 29 -14.97 -8.47 10.67
C ILE A 29 -15.51 -7.33 9.83
N LEU A 30 -15.89 -7.61 8.59
CA LEU A 30 -16.63 -6.65 7.77
C LEU A 30 -18.09 -6.67 8.19
N ILE A 31 -18.72 -5.49 8.26
CA ILE A 31 -20.18 -5.41 8.44
C ILE A 31 -20.90 -6.28 7.39
N GLN A 32 -22.05 -6.83 7.77
CA GLN A 32 -22.92 -7.68 6.95
C GLN A 32 -22.27 -8.99 6.46
N THR A 33 -21.07 -9.31 6.92
CA THR A 33 -20.39 -10.58 6.64
C THR A 33 -20.52 -11.50 7.85
N GLN A 34 -21.01 -12.72 7.64
CA GLN A 34 -21.10 -13.71 8.71
C GLN A 34 -19.70 -14.17 9.13
N VAL A 35 -19.47 -14.21 10.43
CA VAL A 35 -18.29 -14.80 11.05
C VAL A 35 -18.70 -15.97 11.94
N GLN A 36 -17.86 -17.00 11.96
CA GLN A 36 -18.02 -18.15 12.83
C GLN A 36 -16.71 -18.39 13.59
N VAL A 37 -16.81 -18.54 14.91
CA VAL A 37 -15.70 -19.00 15.75
C VAL A 37 -16.07 -20.34 16.36
N VAL A 38 -15.26 -21.36 16.11
CA VAL A 38 -15.47 -22.73 16.59
C VAL A 38 -14.41 -23.05 17.63
N ILE A 39 -14.86 -23.47 18.81
CA ILE A 39 -14.03 -23.83 19.96
C ILE A 39 -14.32 -25.30 20.29
N THR A 40 -13.28 -26.12 20.38
CA THR A 40 -13.41 -27.50 20.87
C THR A 40 -12.83 -27.61 22.27
N ALA A 41 -13.54 -28.28 23.17
CA ALA A 41 -13.10 -28.47 24.54
C ALA A 41 -13.42 -29.88 25.06
N THR A 42 -12.56 -30.39 25.93
CA THR A 42 -12.69 -31.72 26.55
C THR A 42 -12.43 -31.67 28.05
N ASP A 43 -13.19 -32.45 28.82
CA ASP A 43 -12.98 -32.66 30.24
C ASP A 43 -12.10 -33.91 30.45
N PRO A 44 -10.94 -33.81 31.12
CA PRO A 44 -10.03 -34.93 31.29
C PRO A 44 -10.55 -36.04 32.23
N PHE A 45 -11.62 -35.78 32.97
CA PHE A 45 -12.23 -36.71 33.93
C PHE A 45 -13.65 -37.10 33.54
N ASN A 46 -14.01 -36.88 32.28
CA ASN A 46 -15.33 -37.17 31.72
C ASN A 46 -16.48 -36.40 32.39
N GLY A 47 -16.19 -35.26 33.04
CA GLY A 47 -17.22 -34.34 33.52
C GLY A 47 -18.01 -33.73 32.36
N THR A 48 -19.30 -33.48 32.57
CA THR A 48 -20.14 -32.89 31.52
C THR A 48 -19.83 -31.41 31.35
N LEU A 49 -19.63 -30.95 30.12
CA LEU A 49 -19.28 -29.57 29.82
C LEU A 49 -20.50 -28.72 29.44
N THR A 50 -20.50 -27.49 29.92
CA THR A 50 -21.44 -26.43 29.55
C THR A 50 -20.67 -25.17 29.17
N ALA A 51 -21.18 -24.37 28.23
CA ALA A 51 -20.56 -23.12 27.82
C ALA A 51 -21.54 -21.95 27.91
N ALA A 52 -21.07 -20.81 28.36
CA ALA A 52 -21.84 -19.58 28.47
C ALA A 52 -20.96 -18.36 28.18
N SER A 53 -21.60 -17.25 27.81
CA SER A 53 -20.93 -15.97 27.63
C SER A 53 -21.83 -14.84 28.15
N SER A 54 -21.22 -13.85 28.79
CA SER A 54 -21.89 -12.65 29.29
C SER A 54 -21.59 -11.41 28.44
N SER A 55 -20.76 -11.53 27.40
CA SER A 55 -20.27 -10.39 26.62
C SER A 55 -20.47 -10.57 25.10
N LEU A 56 -21.54 -11.26 24.72
CA LEU A 56 -21.90 -11.43 23.31
C LEU A 56 -22.31 -10.07 22.71
N PRO A 57 -21.78 -9.71 21.53
CA PRO A 57 -22.28 -8.57 20.78
C PRO A 57 -23.76 -8.74 20.45
N LEU A 58 -24.49 -7.62 20.30
CA LEU A 58 -25.90 -7.66 19.90
C LEU A 58 -26.07 -8.43 18.59
N GLY A 59 -26.99 -9.40 18.58
CA GLY A 59 -27.28 -10.27 17.44
C GLY A 59 -26.29 -11.42 17.24
N ALA A 60 -25.28 -11.58 18.11
CA ALA A 60 -24.44 -12.76 18.12
C ALA A 60 -25.12 -13.92 18.87
N THR A 61 -24.76 -15.13 18.48
CA THR A 61 -25.28 -16.38 19.08
C THR A 61 -24.12 -17.27 19.51
N LEU A 62 -24.35 -18.04 20.57
CA LEU A 62 -23.45 -19.07 21.06
C LEU A 62 -24.22 -20.39 21.14
N THR A 63 -23.72 -21.41 20.47
CA THR A 63 -24.32 -22.75 20.46
C THR A 63 -23.31 -23.78 20.95
N THR A 64 -23.76 -24.76 21.72
CA THR A 64 -22.91 -25.86 22.20
C THR A 64 -23.45 -27.19 21.71
N THR A 65 -22.57 -28.01 21.13
CA THR A 65 -22.88 -29.33 20.56
C THR A 65 -21.90 -30.37 21.08
N PRO A 66 -22.34 -31.50 21.66
CA PRO A 66 -23.74 -31.86 21.94
C PRO A 66 -24.39 -30.91 22.95
N ARG A 67 -25.73 -30.82 22.93
CA ARG A 67 -26.47 -30.03 23.93
C ARG A 67 -26.46 -30.77 25.27
N GLY A 68 -25.45 -30.46 26.09
CA GLY A 68 -25.29 -30.99 27.45
C GLY A 68 -24.85 -32.45 27.50
N GLY A 69 -24.40 -32.86 28.69
CA GLY A 69 -24.13 -34.27 29.00
C GLY A 69 -22.88 -34.88 28.38
N ALA A 70 -22.10 -34.11 27.62
CA ALA A 70 -20.89 -34.61 26.95
C ALA A 70 -19.62 -34.08 27.63
N SER A 71 -18.62 -34.94 27.74
CA SER A 71 -17.27 -34.57 28.18
C SER A 71 -16.42 -33.94 27.08
N SER A 72 -16.90 -33.96 25.83
CA SER A 72 -16.32 -33.25 24.70
C SER A 72 -17.41 -32.42 24.04
N VAL A 73 -17.15 -31.13 23.86
CA VAL A 73 -18.10 -30.19 23.26
C VAL A 73 -17.43 -29.32 22.22
N THR A 74 -18.23 -28.96 21.22
CA THR A 74 -17.94 -27.90 20.26
C THR A 74 -18.83 -26.71 20.58
N VAL A 75 -18.20 -25.57 20.86
CA VAL A 75 -18.87 -24.29 21.11
C VAL A 75 -18.69 -23.43 19.87
N THR A 76 -19.81 -23.06 19.25
CA THR A 76 -19.86 -22.27 18.02
C THR A 76 -20.45 -20.91 18.32
N PHE A 77 -19.61 -19.88 18.20
CA PHE A 77 -20.04 -18.49 18.12
C PHE A 77 -20.37 -18.17 16.65
N THR A 78 -21.51 -17.53 16.40
CA THR A 78 -21.91 -17.08 15.07
C THR A 78 -22.48 -15.68 15.14
N TRP A 79 -22.03 -14.80 14.24
CA TRP A 79 -22.44 -13.41 14.23
C TRP A 79 -22.39 -12.80 12.83
N THR A 80 -23.35 -11.94 12.52
CA THR A 80 -23.35 -11.10 11.32
C THR A 80 -23.54 -9.64 11.77
N PRO A 81 -22.45 -8.89 12.00
CA PRO A 81 -22.55 -7.52 12.51
C PRO A 81 -23.25 -6.59 11.54
N THR A 82 -24.01 -5.63 12.06
CA THR A 82 -24.62 -4.54 11.28
C THR A 82 -23.87 -3.23 11.49
N ILE A 83 -24.33 -2.15 10.84
CA ILE A 83 -23.80 -0.79 11.08
C ILE A 83 -23.88 -0.37 12.55
N ALA A 84 -24.85 -0.87 13.31
CA ALA A 84 -25.03 -0.59 14.73
C ALA A 84 -23.93 -1.22 15.60
N ASN A 85 -23.17 -2.17 15.05
CA ASN A 85 -22.10 -2.89 15.73
C ASN A 85 -20.70 -2.38 15.36
N ASN A 86 -20.59 -1.23 14.68
CA ASN A 86 -19.30 -0.66 14.28
C ASN A 86 -18.45 -0.31 15.53
N GLY A 87 -17.21 -0.80 15.57
CA GLY A 87 -16.31 -0.62 16.71
C GLY A 87 -15.55 -1.90 17.08
N SER A 88 -14.99 -1.93 18.29
CA SER A 88 -14.24 -3.07 18.80
C SER A 88 -14.79 -3.53 20.13
N GLY A 89 -14.56 -4.80 20.47
CA GLY A 89 -14.95 -5.36 21.76
C GLY A 89 -14.28 -6.70 22.06
N ILE A 90 -14.68 -7.32 23.16
CA ILE A 90 -14.14 -8.61 23.62
C ILE A 90 -15.30 -9.58 23.86
N VAL A 91 -15.16 -10.79 23.34
CA VAL A 91 -16.02 -11.91 23.67
C VAL A 91 -15.32 -12.78 24.69
N LEU A 92 -15.97 -13.04 25.82
CA LEU A 92 -15.50 -13.95 26.86
C LEU A 92 -16.48 -15.12 26.97
N ILE A 93 -15.97 -16.33 26.79
CA ILE A 93 -16.72 -17.58 26.88
C ILE A 93 -16.16 -18.37 28.06
N VAL A 94 -17.04 -18.78 28.96
CA VAL A 94 -16.71 -19.63 30.10
C VAL A 94 -17.20 -21.04 29.78
N ILE A 95 -16.30 -22.02 29.84
CA ILE A 95 -16.62 -23.44 29.72
C ILE A 95 -16.48 -24.05 31.10
N ARG A 96 -17.56 -24.62 31.63
CA ARG A 96 -17.68 -25.19 32.97
C ARG A 96 -17.93 -26.69 32.90
N SER A 97 -17.22 -27.43 33.75
CA SER A 97 -17.49 -28.83 34.05
C SER A 97 -18.58 -28.96 35.13
N SER A 98 -19.21 -30.14 35.21
CA SER A 98 -20.12 -30.51 36.30
C SER A 98 -19.48 -30.43 37.70
N SER A 99 -18.15 -30.49 37.76
CA SER A 99 -17.37 -30.32 39.00
C SER A 99 -17.10 -28.85 39.35
N TYR A 100 -17.75 -27.89 38.68
CA TYR A 100 -17.59 -26.43 38.82
C TYR A 100 -16.23 -25.85 38.46
N LEU A 101 -15.30 -26.68 38.00
CA LEU A 101 -14.06 -26.22 37.38
C LEU A 101 -14.35 -25.61 36.02
N TYR A 102 -13.59 -24.59 35.66
CA TYR A 102 -13.84 -23.84 34.45
C TYR A 102 -12.55 -23.42 33.74
N THR A 103 -12.70 -23.19 32.45
CA THR A 103 -11.70 -22.52 31.62
C THR A 103 -12.39 -21.38 30.88
N THR A 104 -11.61 -20.40 30.43
CA THR A 104 -12.12 -19.24 29.71
C THR A 104 -11.41 -19.11 28.38
N VAL A 105 -12.20 -18.86 27.34
CA VAL A 105 -11.70 -18.46 26.01
C VAL A 105 -12.09 -17.02 25.78
N SER A 106 -11.14 -16.22 25.33
CA SER A 106 -11.40 -14.83 24.96
C SER A 106 -10.87 -14.52 23.57
N PHE A 107 -11.56 -13.64 22.85
CA PHE A 107 -11.03 -13.03 21.64
C PHE A 107 -11.55 -11.61 21.50
N SER A 108 -10.71 -10.73 20.96
CA SER A 108 -11.10 -9.38 20.58
C SER A 108 -11.61 -9.37 19.15
N TYR A 109 -12.55 -8.49 18.87
CA TYR A 109 -13.04 -8.23 17.53
C TYR A 109 -12.94 -6.75 17.19
N LYS A 110 -12.77 -6.47 15.90
CA LYS A 110 -12.91 -5.13 15.31
C LYS A 110 -13.83 -5.23 14.11
N VAL A 111 -14.99 -4.58 14.19
CA VAL A 111 -15.92 -4.43 13.07
C VAL A 111 -15.49 -3.23 12.24
N ILE A 112 -15.31 -3.44 10.94
CA ILE A 112 -14.95 -2.39 9.98
C ILE A 112 -15.98 -2.30 8.86
N ARG A 113 -16.10 -1.09 8.31
CA ARG A 113 -16.82 -0.87 7.06
C ARG A 113 -15.85 -1.06 5.88
N PRO A 114 -16.32 -1.60 4.75
CA PRO A 114 -15.54 -1.52 3.52
C PRO A 114 -15.25 -0.04 3.23
N THR A 115 -13.98 0.28 3.01
CA THR A 115 -13.61 1.61 2.53
C THR A 115 -14.13 1.75 1.10
N PRO A 116 -14.88 2.80 0.75
CA PRO A 116 -15.20 3.06 -0.64
C PRO A 116 -13.90 3.16 -1.46
N PRO A 117 -13.86 2.68 -2.71
CA PRO A 117 -12.73 2.94 -3.59
C PRO A 117 -12.55 4.46 -3.73
N PHE A 118 -11.29 4.92 -3.71
CA PHE A 118 -10.99 6.33 -3.96
C PHE A 118 -11.47 6.73 -5.36
N PRO A 119 -12.08 7.92 -5.53
CA PRO A 119 -12.35 8.45 -6.86
C PRO A 119 -11.01 8.63 -7.61
N PRO A 120 -10.98 8.43 -8.94
CA PRO A 120 -9.79 8.73 -9.72
C PRO A 120 -9.38 10.20 -9.53
N PRO A 121 -8.07 10.51 -9.56
CA PRO A 121 -7.62 11.90 -9.51
C PRO A 121 -8.23 12.70 -10.68
N PRO A 122 -8.50 14.00 -10.49
CA PRO A 122 -8.90 14.84 -11.61
C PRO A 122 -7.81 14.82 -12.69
N PRO A 123 -8.18 14.97 -13.98
CA PRO A 123 -7.20 15.08 -15.05
C PRO A 123 -6.27 16.27 -14.77
N SER A 124 -4.96 16.08 -14.98
CA SER A 124 -3.99 17.17 -14.86
C SER A 124 -4.39 18.35 -15.75
N PRO A 125 -4.31 19.60 -15.27
CA PRO A 125 -4.46 20.74 -16.17
C PRO A 125 -3.44 20.63 -17.30
N TYR A 126 -3.88 20.93 -18.53
CA TYR A 126 -2.99 20.95 -19.69
C TYR A 126 -1.79 21.86 -19.41
N PRO A 127 -0.55 21.45 -19.77
CA PRO A 127 0.57 22.36 -19.70
C PRO A 127 0.29 23.57 -20.61
N PRO A 128 0.74 24.79 -20.23
CA PRO A 128 0.65 25.94 -21.11
C PRO A 128 1.34 25.63 -22.44
N SER A 129 0.76 26.11 -23.54
CA SER A 129 1.36 25.95 -24.86
C SER A 129 2.81 26.46 -24.84
N PRO A 130 3.76 25.76 -25.47
CA PRO A 130 5.13 26.25 -25.56
C PRO A 130 5.14 27.62 -26.24
N PRO A 131 6.03 28.54 -25.85
CA PRO A 131 6.17 29.81 -26.53
C PRO A 131 6.47 29.56 -28.02
N PRO A 132 6.00 30.44 -28.92
CA PRO A 132 6.33 30.34 -30.33
C PRO A 132 7.86 30.30 -30.51
N ARG A 133 8.33 29.41 -31.39
CA ARG A 133 9.76 29.34 -31.72
C ARG A 133 10.22 30.71 -32.20
N ARG A 134 11.36 31.19 -31.68
CA ARG A 134 12.01 32.39 -32.24
C ARG A 134 12.25 32.17 -33.74
N PRO A 135 12.04 33.18 -34.58
CA PRO A 135 12.47 33.12 -35.96
C PRO A 135 13.98 32.83 -36.02
N PRO A 136 14.45 32.10 -37.05
CA PRO A 136 15.86 31.86 -37.24
C PRO A 136 16.62 33.20 -37.37
N PRO A 137 17.88 33.26 -36.90
CA PRO A 137 18.71 34.45 -37.13
C PRO A 137 18.84 34.71 -38.64
N PRO A 138 18.97 35.97 -39.07
CA PRO A 138 19.27 36.28 -40.46
C PRO A 138 20.57 35.60 -40.89
N SER A 139 20.59 35.09 -42.13
CA SER A 139 21.79 34.52 -42.73
C SER A 139 22.95 35.51 -42.67
N PRO A 140 24.19 35.06 -42.39
CA PRO A 140 25.36 35.93 -42.44
C PRO A 140 25.54 36.50 -43.85
N SER A 141 25.93 37.77 -43.92
CA SER A 141 26.29 38.40 -45.19
C SER A 141 27.41 37.63 -45.88
N PRO A 142 27.38 37.50 -47.23
CA PRO A 142 28.48 36.88 -47.96
C PRO A 142 29.79 37.64 -47.72
N PRO A 143 30.94 36.95 -47.75
CA PRO A 143 32.25 37.58 -47.60
C PRO A 143 32.49 38.60 -48.72
N ARG A 144 33.19 39.69 -48.40
CA ARG A 144 33.62 40.68 -49.42
C ARG A 144 34.52 40.00 -50.46
N PRO A 145 34.38 40.34 -51.75
CA PRO A 145 35.34 39.90 -52.76
C PRO A 145 36.74 40.42 -52.44
N PRO A 146 37.80 39.69 -52.83
CA PRO A 146 39.17 40.12 -52.66
C PRO A 146 39.46 41.42 -53.42
N PRO A 147 40.40 42.26 -52.94
CA PRO A 147 40.82 43.44 -53.68
C PRO A 147 41.46 43.06 -55.03
N PRO A 148 41.34 43.91 -56.06
CA PRO A 148 41.99 43.68 -57.35
C PRO A 148 43.53 43.66 -57.20
N SER A 149 44.18 42.82 -58.02
CA SER A 149 45.64 42.72 -58.07
C SER A 149 46.29 44.06 -58.46
N PRO A 150 47.47 44.40 -57.91
CA PRO A 150 48.19 45.60 -58.30
C PRO A 150 48.65 45.54 -59.77
N PRO A 151 48.77 46.68 -60.46
CA PRO A 151 49.25 46.74 -61.83
C PRO A 151 50.73 46.31 -61.93
N PRO A 152 51.18 45.78 -63.08
CA PRO A 152 52.57 45.41 -63.29
C PRO A 152 53.51 46.64 -63.24
N PRO A 153 54.77 46.45 -62.84
CA PRO A 153 55.77 47.53 -62.82
C PRO A 153 56.05 48.10 -64.22
N ARG A 154 56.37 49.39 -64.29
CA ARG A 154 56.74 50.05 -65.55
C ARG A 154 58.09 49.55 -66.07
N PRO A 155 58.26 49.42 -67.40
CA PRO A 155 59.56 49.12 -67.99
C PRO A 155 60.56 50.28 -67.77
N PRO A 156 61.87 49.98 -67.73
CA PRO A 156 62.91 50.99 -67.53
C PRO A 156 63.07 51.92 -68.75
N PRO A 157 63.55 53.16 -68.57
CA PRO A 157 63.79 54.10 -69.66
C PRO A 157 65.03 53.73 -70.50
N PRO A 158 65.04 54.06 -71.81
CA PRO A 158 66.20 53.83 -72.67
C PRO A 158 67.39 54.75 -72.33
N LEU A 159 68.61 54.21 -72.41
CA LEU A 159 69.86 54.93 -72.17
C LEU A 159 70.14 55.96 -73.29
N ARG A 160 70.41 57.21 -72.90
CA ARG A 160 70.81 58.30 -73.82
C ARG A 160 72.26 58.13 -74.28
N LEU A 161 72.51 58.23 -75.58
CA LEU A 161 73.85 58.39 -76.14
C LEU A 161 74.38 59.83 -75.93
N PRO A 162 75.70 60.02 -75.75
CA PRO A 162 76.29 61.34 -75.48
C PRO A 162 76.25 62.28 -76.70
N PRO A 163 76.21 63.61 -76.46
CA PRO A 163 76.06 64.63 -77.51
C PRO A 163 77.35 64.87 -78.32
N ALA A 164 77.18 65.26 -79.59
CA ALA A 164 78.26 65.69 -80.49
C ALA A 164 78.77 67.10 -80.14
N PRO A 165 80.03 67.45 -80.47
CA PRO A 165 80.67 68.69 -80.04
C PRO A 165 80.14 69.89 -80.83
N LEU A 166 79.89 71.00 -80.12
CA LEU A 166 79.48 72.28 -80.71
C LEU A 166 80.55 73.37 -80.56
N PRO A 167 80.62 74.31 -81.52
CA PRO A 167 81.78 75.17 -81.77
C PRO A 167 81.78 76.48 -80.95
N PRO A 168 82.90 77.22 -80.95
CA PRO A 168 83.14 78.34 -80.02
C PRO A 168 82.91 79.71 -80.68
N LEU A 169 82.18 80.59 -80.02
CA LEU A 169 82.04 82.01 -80.37
C LEU A 169 81.59 82.80 -79.13
N ARG A 170 82.04 84.02 -78.84
CA ARG A 170 83.18 84.84 -79.27
C ARG A 170 83.27 85.99 -78.26
#